data_AF-A0A221NY50-F1
#
_entry.id   AF-A0A221NY50-F1
#
_cell.length_a   1.000
_cell.length_b   1.000
_cell.length_c   1.000
_cell.angle_alpha   90.00
_cell.angle_beta   90.00
_cell.angle_gamma   90.00
#
_symmetry.space_group_name_H-M   'P 1'
#
loop_
_entity.id
_entity.type
_entity.pdbx_description
1 polymer ?
#
loop_
_entity_poly.entity_id
_entity_poly.type
_entity_poly.pdbx_seq_one_letter_code
_entity_poly.pdbx_strand_id
1 'polypeptide(L)'
;MNVNGSNGSERADPREAPIPCPKSLLPLIDQNGHRPAGRTPARPVDAVDSRECALLMRAFAQANTGLAKAQTPLGELGTELLRTFQSAQSAIDAVERLTVGRSAGEARCQVGAVRARHAADGPESLRGSRRPWAWLQWVMLAFSALFDLPFVGEAMTRLLDVAPKGFWGITVYGFCYLAALGVSCLQFALASLLARSLFRQRVRAGRRTQRVRLGPRALWRHWWRLDGPRVETRRPDDLPWAGLTLPVLANVLLIGLLAATAHSRAKESHQVTATFGENGYLMAVFLIVALGLATVATTVLAHNPYAESDSAAKDALSAVEAEVKALVPEARGRLAAHKASWHRLFAAVHQATVDAQRVVDDACALIVEERAETGLAGTLDMPLRDYAWPAEQDRSEDGGGTDRPRPPLRQLDPLDHYRNGLLGRYAPDVLEDLLEDIVGELTIQFELGDMEAPTALLPPPAGEPPTTPPPPPAEEPPSPPAPAG
;
A
#
# COMPACT_ATOMS: atom_id res chain seq x y z
N MET A 1 4.61 68.73 31.95
CA MET A 1 3.22 68.42 32.37
C MET A 1 3.30 67.54 33.60
N ASN A 2 2.82 68.05 34.72
CA ASN A 2 2.70 67.38 36.02
C ASN A 2 1.64 66.27 35.97
N VAL A 3 1.87 65.16 36.67
CA VAL A 3 0.93 64.68 37.70
C VAL A 3 1.75 64.14 38.88
N ASN A 4 1.43 64.69 40.06
CA ASN A 4 1.94 64.38 41.38
C ASN A 4 1.49 63.01 41.89
N GLY A 5 2.24 62.49 42.86
CA GLY A 5 1.89 61.30 43.62
C GLY A 5 0.80 61.50 44.68
N SER A 6 0.50 60.41 45.37
CA SER A 6 -0.11 60.33 46.70
C SER A 6 -0.01 58.86 47.13
N ASN A 7 0.91 58.54 48.03
CA ASN A 7 0.64 58.29 49.44
C ASN A 7 -0.39 57.18 49.70
N GLY A 8 0.15 56.02 50.08
CA GLY A 8 -0.55 54.92 50.73
C GLY A 8 0.41 54.24 51.69
N SER A 9 0.82 54.97 52.72
CA SER A 9 1.51 54.43 53.90
C SER A 9 0.47 53.83 54.84
N GLU A 10 0.45 52.51 55.02
CA GLU A 10 -0.04 51.90 56.27
C GLU A 10 0.83 50.69 56.63
N ARG A 11 1.60 50.88 57.72
CA ARG A 11 2.04 49.86 58.69
C ARG A 11 2.72 48.61 58.15
N ALA A 12 4.04 48.70 57.97
CA ALA A 12 4.92 47.57 58.29
C ALA A 12 5.27 47.65 59.79
N ASP A 13 5.05 46.53 60.50
CA ASP A 13 5.32 46.34 61.92
C ASP A 13 6.74 46.77 62.34
N PRO A 14 6.97 47.16 63.61
CA PRO A 14 8.29 47.50 64.14
C PRO A 14 9.26 46.31 64.27
N ARG A 15 9.08 45.23 63.51
CA ARG A 15 9.93 44.04 63.47
C ARG A 15 10.76 43.88 62.18
N GLU A 16 10.61 44.78 61.20
CA GLU A 16 11.35 44.73 59.94
C GLU A 16 12.19 46.00 59.69
N ALA A 17 12.98 46.40 60.70
CA ALA A 17 14.14 47.26 60.42
C ALA A 17 15.28 46.37 59.86
N PRO A 18 15.93 46.73 58.74
CA PRO A 18 17.12 46.02 58.30
C PRO A 18 18.20 46.15 59.38
N ILE A 19 18.53 45.04 60.02
CA ILE A 19 19.63 44.96 60.99
C ILE A 19 20.90 45.31 60.21
N PRO A 20 21.61 46.40 60.53
CA PRO A 20 22.89 46.68 59.90
C PRO A 20 23.84 45.56 60.29
N CYS A 21 24.22 44.72 59.32
CA CYS A 21 25.28 43.74 59.51
C CYS A 21 26.49 44.48 60.09
N PRO A 22 27.11 44.01 61.19
CA PRO A 22 28.37 44.57 61.62
C PRO A 22 29.34 44.39 60.45
N LYS A 23 29.89 45.50 59.94
CA LYS A 23 31.04 45.46 59.04
C LYS A 23 32.12 44.68 59.79
N SER A 24 32.30 43.40 59.48
CA SER A 24 33.46 42.68 59.95
C SER A 24 34.65 43.40 59.33
N LEU A 25 35.40 44.08 60.16
CA LEU A 25 36.70 44.62 59.83
C LEU A 25 37.46 43.49 59.15
N LEU A 26 37.73 43.65 57.84
CA LEU A 26 38.80 42.95 57.17
C LEU A 26 40.02 43.05 58.09
N PRO A 27 40.73 41.94 58.41
CA PRO A 27 42.00 42.08 59.07
C PRO A 27 42.89 42.85 58.10
N LEU A 28 43.17 44.11 58.45
CA LEU A 28 44.18 44.92 57.81
C LEU A 28 45.46 44.07 57.75
N ILE A 29 46.02 44.00 56.55
CA ILE A 29 47.41 43.64 56.32
C ILE A 29 48.26 44.51 57.26
N ASP A 30 49.02 43.88 58.16
CA ASP A 30 50.03 44.58 58.95
C ASP A 30 51.06 45.22 58.00
N GLN A 31 51.56 46.40 58.37
CA GLN A 31 52.46 47.26 57.57
C GLN A 31 53.81 46.63 57.20
N ASN A 32 54.06 45.36 57.59
CA ASN A 32 55.29 44.61 57.28
C ASN A 32 55.07 43.43 56.31
N GLY A 33 53.89 43.28 55.70
CA GLY A 33 53.68 42.34 54.59
C GLY A 33 53.82 40.85 54.93
N HIS A 34 53.83 40.47 56.22
CA HIS A 34 53.88 39.08 56.65
C HIS A 34 52.51 38.64 57.18
N ARG A 35 51.96 37.58 56.59
CA ARG A 35 50.71 36.92 57.02
C ARG A 35 50.97 36.28 58.40
N PRO A 36 50.20 36.58 59.46
CA PRO A 36 50.41 35.93 60.74
C PRO A 36 50.01 34.46 60.61
N ALA A 37 50.98 33.56 60.68
CA ALA A 37 50.81 32.10 60.77
C ALA A 37 50.30 31.69 62.17
N GLY A 38 49.26 32.37 62.65
CA GLY A 38 48.75 32.25 64.01
C GLY A 38 47.26 31.96 64.00
N ARG A 39 46.92 30.67 64.09
CA ARG A 39 45.64 30.16 64.59
C ARG A 39 44.41 30.45 63.71
N THR A 40 44.43 29.95 62.49
CA THR A 40 43.19 29.49 61.84
C THR A 40 42.57 28.41 62.74
N PRO A 41 41.26 28.44 63.06
CA PRO A 41 40.62 27.32 63.74
C PRO A 41 40.94 26.05 62.97
N ALA A 42 41.37 24.99 63.66
CA ALA A 42 41.78 23.72 63.07
C ALA A 42 40.69 23.27 62.09
N ARG A 43 41.01 23.33 60.78
CA ARG A 43 40.07 22.97 59.73
C ARG A 43 39.81 21.47 59.87
N PRO A 44 38.57 21.02 60.13
CA PRO A 44 38.27 19.60 60.17
C PRO A 44 38.55 19.00 58.79
N VAL A 45 39.28 17.89 58.75
CA VAL A 45 39.76 17.24 57.51
C VAL A 45 38.60 16.76 56.62
N ASP A 46 37.44 16.48 57.23
CA ASP A 46 36.34 15.76 56.58
C ASP A 46 35.09 16.59 56.27
N ALA A 47 34.92 17.79 56.85
CA ALA A 47 33.73 18.62 56.61
C ALA A 47 33.96 19.62 55.46
N VAL A 48 32.96 19.81 54.59
CA VAL A 48 32.99 20.80 53.50
C VAL A 48 32.87 22.21 54.09
N ASP A 49 33.79 23.10 53.74
CA ASP A 49 33.82 24.48 54.24
C ASP A 49 32.73 25.33 53.54
N SER A 50 32.29 26.42 54.17
CA SER A 50 31.25 27.32 53.61
C SER A 50 31.62 27.86 52.22
N ARG A 51 32.92 28.04 51.95
CA ARG A 51 33.44 28.47 50.64
C ARG A 51 33.37 27.38 49.59
N GLU A 52 33.68 26.13 49.94
CA GLU A 52 33.59 24.97 49.06
C GLU A 52 32.11 24.65 48.77
N CYS A 53 31.24 24.79 49.77
CA CYS A 53 29.80 24.71 49.61
C CYS A 53 29.28 25.74 48.59
N ALA A 54 29.73 26.99 48.69
CA ALA A 54 29.34 28.04 47.73
C ALA A 54 29.84 27.76 46.31
N LEU A 55 31.03 27.17 46.16
CA LEU A 55 31.59 26.76 44.87
C LEU A 55 30.74 25.66 44.23
N LEU A 56 30.41 24.60 44.98
CA LEU A 56 29.54 23.52 44.51
C LEU A 56 28.13 24.02 44.18
N MET A 57 27.53 24.87 45.02
CA MET A 57 26.22 25.47 44.74
C MET A 57 26.22 26.26 43.43
N ARG A 58 27.30 27.00 43.13
CA ARG A 58 27.46 27.72 41.86
C ARG A 58 27.62 26.75 40.68
N ALA A 59 28.36 25.67 40.86
CA ALA A 59 28.52 24.63 39.84
C ALA A 59 27.19 23.92 39.53
N PHE A 60 26.40 23.55 40.54
CA PHE A 60 25.06 22.98 40.35
C PHE A 60 24.11 23.98 39.67
N ALA A 61 24.12 25.25 40.05
CA ALA A 61 23.33 26.28 39.38
C ALA A 61 23.76 26.45 37.90
N GLN A 62 25.06 26.41 37.62
CA GLN A 62 25.58 26.48 36.25
C GLN A 62 25.22 25.24 35.42
N ALA A 63 25.29 24.04 36.01
CA ALA A 63 24.86 22.80 35.37
C ALA A 63 23.35 22.82 35.06
N ASN A 64 22.52 23.25 36.01
CA ASN A 64 21.07 23.36 35.83
C ASN A 64 20.69 24.42 34.79
N THR A 65 21.40 25.55 34.73
CA THR A 65 21.17 26.56 33.66
C THR A 65 21.63 26.05 32.28
N GLY A 66 22.69 25.24 32.23
CA GLY A 66 23.10 24.53 31.02
C GLY A 66 22.04 23.54 30.53
N LEU A 67 21.51 22.72 31.44
CA LEU A 67 20.41 21.80 31.17
C LEU A 67 19.15 22.53 30.70
N ALA A 68 18.76 23.62 31.35
CA ALA A 68 17.62 24.43 30.96
C ALA A 68 17.76 25.00 29.54
N LYS A 69 18.97 25.44 29.16
CA LYS A 69 19.24 25.89 27.77
C LYS A 69 19.16 24.74 26.75
N ALA A 70 19.50 23.52 27.16
CA ALA A 70 19.41 22.33 26.32
C ALA A 70 17.97 21.82 26.13
N GLN A 71 17.00 22.22 26.96
CA GLN A 71 15.62 21.72 26.87
C GLN A 71 14.95 22.05 25.54
N THR A 72 15.09 23.28 25.03
CA THR A 72 14.50 23.69 23.76
C THR A 72 15.01 22.85 22.57
N PRO A 73 16.33 22.74 22.32
CA PRO A 73 16.82 21.92 21.21
C PRO A 73 16.53 20.42 21.40
N LEU A 74 16.52 19.91 22.63
CA LEU A 74 16.10 18.52 22.90
C LEU A 74 14.62 18.29 22.58
N GLY A 75 13.76 19.26 22.89
CA GLY A 75 12.35 19.21 22.52
C GLY A 75 12.13 19.21 21.01
N GLU A 76 12.86 20.07 20.28
CA GLU A 76 12.84 20.10 18.80
C GLU A 76 13.28 18.75 18.22
N LEU A 77 14.38 18.17 18.70
CA LEU A 77 14.83 16.84 18.28
C LEU A 77 13.83 15.74 18.66
N GLY A 78 13.17 15.83 19.81
CA GLY A 78 12.13 14.89 20.25
C GLY A 78 10.88 14.95 19.37
N THR A 79 10.43 16.14 18.98
CA THR A 79 9.31 16.30 18.04
C THR A 79 9.66 15.79 16.64
N GLU A 80 10.88 16.01 16.17
CA GLU A 80 11.37 15.48 14.90
C GLU A 80 11.47 13.95 14.92
N LEU A 81 11.90 13.36 16.05
CA LEU A 81 11.90 11.91 16.25
C LEU A 81 10.49 11.32 16.08
N LEU A 82 9.49 11.93 16.73
CA LEU A 82 8.10 11.50 16.62
C LEU A 82 7.57 11.61 15.20
N ARG A 83 7.87 12.71 14.52
CA ARG A 83 7.45 12.95 13.13
C ARG A 83 8.03 11.91 12.18
N THR A 84 9.32 11.64 12.30
CA THR A 84 9.99 10.63 11.46
C THR A 84 9.54 9.21 11.80
N PHE A 85 9.26 8.91 13.06
CA PHE A 85 8.69 7.63 13.49
C PHE A 85 7.33 7.37 12.83
N GLN A 86 6.40 8.33 12.94
CA GLN A 86 5.08 8.22 12.31
C GLN A 86 5.18 8.09 10.79
N SER A 87 6.10 8.85 10.17
CA SER A 87 6.36 8.74 8.74
C SER A 87 6.90 7.36 8.35
N ALA A 88 7.82 6.79 9.11
CA ALA A 88 8.35 5.44 8.86
C ALA A 88 7.27 4.38 9.06
N GLN A 89 6.51 4.45 10.16
CA GLN A 89 5.41 3.54 10.45
C GLN A 89 4.36 3.56 9.33
N SER A 90 3.90 4.73 8.90
CA SER A 90 2.90 4.84 7.82
C SER A 90 3.37 4.25 6.49
N ALA A 91 4.68 4.34 6.20
CA ALA A 91 5.26 3.73 5.00
C ALA A 91 5.37 2.20 5.12
N ILE A 92 5.72 1.70 6.32
CA ILE A 92 5.73 0.26 6.61
C ILE A 92 4.30 -0.31 6.53
N ASP A 93 3.31 0.36 7.12
CA ASP A 93 1.89 -0.03 7.04
C ASP A 93 1.39 -0.12 5.59
N ALA A 94 1.91 0.73 4.68
CA ALA A 94 1.57 0.66 3.26
C ALA A 94 2.10 -0.63 2.60
N VAL A 95 3.33 -1.05 2.94
CA VAL A 95 3.89 -2.34 2.52
C VAL A 95 3.09 -3.48 3.15
N GLU A 96 2.76 -3.38 4.43
CA GLU A 96 1.97 -4.38 5.16
C GLU A 96 0.62 -4.63 4.48
N ARG A 97 -0.12 -3.59 4.13
CA ARG A 97 -1.42 -3.73 3.44
C ARG A 97 -1.31 -4.49 2.13
N LEU A 98 -0.22 -4.30 1.38
CA LEU A 98 0.05 -5.02 0.15
C LEU A 98 0.34 -6.50 0.43
N THR A 99 1.10 -6.81 1.49
CA THR A 99 1.37 -8.20 1.92
C THR A 99 0.14 -8.92 2.46
N VAL A 100 -0.67 -8.28 3.31
CA VAL A 100 -1.89 -8.86 3.88
C VAL A 100 -2.92 -9.13 2.79
N GLY A 101 -3.00 -8.26 1.78
CA GLY A 101 -3.83 -8.45 0.61
C GLY A 101 -3.42 -9.63 -0.28
N ARG A 102 -2.25 -10.24 -0.04
CA ARG A 102 -1.67 -11.34 -0.85
C ARG A 102 -1.65 -11.07 -2.35
N SER A 103 -1.62 -9.80 -2.75
CA SER A 103 -1.80 -9.38 -4.15
C SER A 103 -0.72 -9.95 -5.07
N ALA A 104 0.51 -10.08 -4.56
CA ALA A 104 1.64 -10.71 -5.26
C ALA A 104 1.41 -12.21 -5.49
N GLY A 105 1.01 -12.94 -4.45
CA GLY A 105 0.70 -14.37 -4.53
C GLY A 105 -0.50 -14.64 -5.44
N GLU A 106 -1.56 -13.84 -5.34
CA GLU A 106 -2.74 -13.95 -6.20
C GLU A 106 -2.42 -13.66 -7.67
N ALA A 107 -1.66 -12.60 -7.97
CA ALA A 107 -1.26 -12.28 -9.34
C ALA A 107 -0.41 -13.40 -9.95
N ARG A 108 0.53 -13.98 -9.20
CA ARG A 108 1.30 -15.15 -9.65
C ARG A 108 0.42 -16.40 -9.83
N CYS A 109 -0.46 -16.69 -8.87
CA CYS A 109 -1.41 -17.80 -8.97
C CYS A 109 -2.31 -17.66 -10.20
N GLN A 110 -2.71 -16.44 -10.57
CA GLN A 110 -3.48 -16.19 -11.79
C GLN A 110 -2.67 -16.53 -13.06
N VAL A 111 -1.40 -16.11 -13.14
CA VAL A 111 -0.50 -16.50 -14.25
C VAL A 111 -0.35 -18.03 -14.30
N GLY A 112 -0.09 -18.67 -13.17
CA GLY A 112 0.03 -20.13 -13.05
C GLY A 112 -1.26 -20.85 -13.46
N ALA A 113 -2.42 -20.37 -13.02
CA ALA A 113 -3.72 -20.92 -13.36
C ALA A 113 -4.05 -20.78 -14.85
N VAL A 114 -3.70 -19.66 -15.49
CA VAL A 114 -3.86 -19.48 -16.95
C VAL A 114 -3.00 -20.49 -17.69
N ARG A 115 -1.73 -20.65 -17.29
CA ARG A 115 -0.81 -21.65 -17.88
C ARG A 115 -1.31 -23.07 -17.69
N ALA A 116 -1.74 -23.44 -16.49
CA ALA A 116 -2.26 -24.77 -16.18
C ALA A 116 -3.53 -25.10 -16.97
N ARG A 117 -4.48 -24.15 -17.07
CA ARG A 117 -5.72 -24.32 -17.83
C ARG A 117 -5.51 -24.61 -19.32
N HIS A 118 -4.38 -24.15 -19.87
CA HIS A 118 -4.00 -24.26 -21.28
C HIS A 118 -2.75 -25.14 -21.47
N ALA A 119 -2.36 -25.90 -20.44
CA ALA A 119 -1.23 -26.83 -20.52
C ALA A 119 -1.53 -28.02 -21.43
N ALA A 120 -2.79 -28.48 -21.43
CA ALA A 120 -3.29 -29.58 -22.25
C ALA A 120 -3.79 -29.14 -23.65
N ASP A 121 -3.78 -27.84 -23.93
CA ASP A 121 -4.05 -27.35 -25.28
C ASP A 121 -2.79 -27.66 -26.11
N GLY A 122 -2.88 -28.67 -26.98
CA GLY A 122 -1.74 -29.29 -27.68
C GLY A 122 -0.88 -28.35 -28.56
N PRO A 123 0.06 -28.90 -29.34
CA PRO A 123 1.07 -28.14 -30.09
C PRO A 123 0.53 -27.23 -31.22
N GLU A 124 -0.78 -27.28 -31.52
CA GLU A 124 -1.47 -26.29 -32.36
C GLU A 124 -1.52 -24.93 -31.63
N SER A 125 -0.39 -24.24 -31.65
CA SER A 125 -0.06 -23.16 -30.72
C SER A 125 -1.09 -22.01 -30.70
N LEU A 126 -1.83 -21.94 -29.59
CA LEU A 126 -2.43 -20.71 -29.06
C LEU A 126 -1.40 -19.91 -28.22
N ARG A 127 -0.14 -20.35 -28.16
CA ARG A 127 0.94 -19.69 -27.43
C ARG A 127 1.70 -18.65 -28.27
N GLY A 128 1.65 -18.77 -29.60
CA GLY A 128 2.26 -17.79 -30.50
C GLY A 128 1.44 -16.50 -30.57
N SER A 129 2.10 -15.36 -30.39
CA SER A 129 1.42 -14.07 -30.55
C SER A 129 0.98 -13.92 -32.01
N ARG A 130 -0.32 -13.76 -32.25
CA ARG A 130 -0.88 -13.50 -33.59
C ARG A 130 -0.81 -12.01 -33.95
N ARG A 131 0.31 -11.36 -33.61
CA ARG A 131 0.58 -9.94 -33.88
C ARG A 131 0.25 -9.48 -35.31
N PRO A 132 0.60 -10.22 -36.39
CA PRO A 132 0.24 -9.78 -37.74
C PRO A 132 -1.28 -9.75 -37.99
N TRP A 133 -2.03 -10.68 -37.38
CA TRP A 133 -3.49 -10.72 -37.49
C TRP A 133 -4.17 -9.61 -36.69
N ALA A 134 -3.63 -9.28 -35.51
CA ALA A 134 -4.11 -8.14 -34.72
C ALA A 134 -3.90 -6.80 -35.44
N TRP A 135 -2.74 -6.62 -36.11
CA TRP A 135 -2.51 -5.44 -36.95
C TRP A 135 -3.44 -5.41 -38.16
N LEU A 136 -3.57 -6.54 -38.87
CA LEU A 136 -4.45 -6.67 -40.04
C LEU A 136 -5.92 -6.41 -39.68
N GLN A 137 -6.36 -6.78 -38.48
CA GLN A 137 -7.71 -6.49 -37.98
C GLN A 137 -7.99 -4.98 -37.92
N TRP A 138 -7.05 -4.17 -37.42
CA TRP A 138 -7.18 -2.71 -37.40
C TRP A 138 -7.20 -2.12 -38.81
N VAL A 139 -6.37 -2.65 -39.71
CA VAL A 139 -6.35 -2.26 -41.13
C VAL A 139 -7.70 -2.56 -41.78
N MET A 140 -8.25 -3.76 -41.58
CA MET A 140 -9.55 -4.15 -42.12
C MET A 140 -10.70 -3.35 -41.52
N LEU A 141 -10.63 -3.02 -40.23
CA LEU A 141 -11.60 -2.14 -39.57
C LEU A 141 -11.59 -0.73 -40.19
N ALA A 142 -10.40 -0.17 -40.42
CA ALA A 142 -10.25 1.14 -41.05
C ALA A 142 -10.78 1.14 -42.49
N PHE A 143 -10.49 0.09 -43.27
CA PHE A 143 -11.04 -0.05 -44.63
C PHE A 143 -12.56 -0.23 -44.60
N SER A 144 -13.11 -1.01 -43.68
CA SER A 144 -14.57 -1.14 -43.51
C SER A 144 -15.20 0.21 -43.20
N ALA A 145 -14.67 0.93 -42.21
CA ALA A 145 -15.18 2.25 -41.84
C ALA A 145 -15.11 3.26 -42.99
N LEU A 146 -14.01 3.28 -43.75
CA LEU A 146 -13.85 4.17 -44.89
C LEU A 146 -14.84 3.84 -46.02
N PHE A 147 -15.12 2.55 -46.22
CA PHE A 147 -16.06 2.09 -47.24
C PHE A 147 -17.52 2.27 -46.82
N ASP A 148 -17.83 2.11 -45.52
CA ASP A 148 -19.17 2.30 -44.95
C ASP A 148 -19.55 3.80 -44.88
N LEU A 149 -18.56 4.69 -44.77
CA LEU A 149 -18.72 6.15 -44.63
C LEU A 149 -19.69 6.79 -45.67
N PRO A 150 -19.50 6.62 -46.99
CA PRO A 150 -20.37 7.24 -47.98
C PRO A 150 -21.80 6.69 -47.92
N PHE A 151 -21.98 5.39 -47.71
CA PHE A 151 -23.31 4.76 -47.73
C PHE A 151 -24.11 5.06 -46.45
N VAL A 152 -23.50 4.89 -45.28
CA VAL A 152 -24.16 5.12 -43.98
C VAL A 152 -24.32 6.60 -43.69
N GLY A 153 -23.30 7.41 -44.00
CA GLY A 153 -23.35 8.86 -43.83
C GLY A 153 -24.47 9.48 -44.67
N GLU A 154 -24.56 9.11 -45.95
CA GLU A 154 -25.63 9.61 -46.82
C GLU A 154 -27.01 9.04 -46.46
N ALA A 155 -27.08 7.81 -45.95
CA ALA A 155 -28.33 7.28 -45.41
C ALA A 155 -28.83 8.09 -44.21
N MET A 156 -27.92 8.44 -43.30
CA MET A 156 -28.25 9.18 -42.08
C MET A 156 -28.59 10.65 -42.35
N THR A 157 -27.89 11.32 -43.27
CA THR A 157 -28.21 12.71 -43.65
C THR A 157 -29.58 12.83 -44.30
N ARG A 158 -29.98 11.85 -45.12
CA ARG A 158 -31.34 11.81 -45.70
C ARG A 158 -32.40 11.43 -44.66
N LEU A 159 -32.11 10.53 -43.72
CA LEU A 159 -33.04 10.17 -42.65
C LEU A 159 -33.34 11.36 -41.74
N LEU A 160 -32.34 12.19 -41.46
CA LEU A 160 -32.44 13.37 -40.61
C LEU A 160 -32.79 14.65 -41.40
N ASP A 161 -32.97 14.56 -42.72
CA ASP A 161 -33.22 15.67 -43.65
C ASP A 161 -32.26 16.88 -43.46
N VAL A 162 -30.97 16.57 -43.31
CA VAL A 162 -29.95 17.58 -42.97
C VAL A 162 -29.31 18.14 -44.23
N ALA A 163 -29.62 19.39 -44.56
CA ALA A 163 -28.92 20.14 -45.59
C ALA A 163 -27.61 20.76 -45.02
N PRO A 164 -26.48 20.74 -45.75
CA PRO A 164 -25.22 21.35 -45.33
C PRO A 164 -25.29 22.89 -45.49
N LYS A 165 -26.16 23.55 -44.71
CA LYS A 165 -26.33 25.00 -44.71
C LYS A 165 -26.09 25.56 -43.30
N GLY A 166 -25.16 26.51 -43.20
CA GLY A 166 -24.76 27.13 -41.94
C GLY A 166 -23.88 26.25 -41.05
N PHE A 167 -23.29 26.84 -40.00
CA PHE A 167 -22.36 26.15 -39.10
C PHE A 167 -22.98 24.95 -38.40
N TRP A 168 -24.21 25.08 -37.88
CA TRP A 168 -24.96 23.98 -37.28
C TRP A 168 -25.30 22.87 -38.26
N GLY A 169 -25.70 23.20 -39.50
CA GLY A 169 -25.97 22.23 -40.55
C GLY A 169 -24.73 21.43 -40.94
N ILE A 170 -23.56 22.08 -41.07
CA ILE A 170 -22.28 21.41 -41.33
C ILE A 170 -21.88 20.48 -40.17
N THR A 171 -22.13 20.91 -38.93
CA THR A 171 -21.77 20.12 -37.75
C THR A 171 -22.65 18.87 -37.65
N VAL A 172 -23.98 19.01 -37.79
CA VAL A 172 -24.93 17.88 -37.81
C VAL A 172 -24.68 16.95 -39.00
N TYR A 173 -24.34 17.52 -40.16
CA TYR A 173 -23.92 16.76 -41.34
C TYR A 173 -22.67 15.91 -41.02
N GLY A 174 -21.66 16.48 -40.35
CA GLY A 174 -20.49 15.73 -39.87
C GLY A 174 -20.84 14.62 -38.87
N PHE A 175 -21.76 14.87 -37.95
CA PHE A 175 -22.26 13.85 -37.00
C PHE A 175 -22.95 12.67 -37.71
N CYS A 176 -23.60 12.89 -38.85
CA CYS A 176 -24.20 11.81 -39.63
C CYS A 176 -23.15 10.80 -40.15
N TYR A 177 -21.94 11.26 -40.47
CA TYR A 177 -20.83 10.38 -40.88
C TYR A 177 -20.18 9.65 -39.71
N LEU A 178 -20.30 10.15 -38.47
CA LEU A 178 -19.90 9.39 -37.28
C LEU A 178 -20.78 8.14 -37.07
N ALA A 179 -22.00 8.11 -37.60
CA ALA A 179 -22.84 6.91 -37.57
C ALA A 179 -22.19 5.73 -38.30
N ALA A 180 -21.43 5.98 -39.37
CA ALA A 180 -20.66 4.96 -40.08
C ALA A 180 -19.59 4.32 -39.18
N LEU A 181 -18.86 5.14 -38.41
CA LEU A 181 -17.91 4.63 -37.41
C LEU A 181 -18.62 3.79 -36.34
N GLY A 182 -19.81 4.22 -35.91
CA GLY A 182 -20.65 3.45 -35.00
C GLY A 182 -21.01 2.06 -35.54
N VAL A 183 -21.36 1.97 -36.83
CA VAL A 183 -21.68 0.70 -37.50
C VAL A 183 -20.45 -0.20 -37.61
N SER A 184 -19.29 0.33 -37.98
CA SER A 184 -18.05 -0.48 -38.04
C SER A 184 -17.59 -0.95 -36.65
N CYS A 185 -17.76 -0.12 -35.60
CA CYS A 185 -17.55 -0.53 -34.21
C CYS A 185 -18.51 -1.64 -33.77
N LEU A 186 -19.79 -1.54 -34.18
CA LEU A 186 -20.79 -2.58 -33.92
C LEU A 186 -20.43 -3.90 -34.62
N GLN A 187 -19.99 -3.82 -35.88
CA GLN A 187 -19.51 -4.98 -36.65
C GLN A 187 -18.31 -5.64 -35.97
N PHE A 188 -17.35 -4.85 -35.50
CA PHE A 188 -16.21 -5.34 -34.72
C PHE A 188 -16.63 -6.03 -33.42
N ALA A 189 -17.59 -5.45 -32.69
CA ALA A 189 -18.11 -6.03 -31.46
C ALA A 189 -18.81 -7.38 -31.73
N LEU A 190 -19.62 -7.46 -32.79
CA LEU A 190 -20.28 -8.69 -33.22
C LEU A 190 -19.28 -9.76 -33.70
N ALA A 191 -18.24 -9.35 -34.42
CA ALA A 191 -17.16 -10.23 -34.84
C ALA A 191 -16.39 -10.79 -33.63
N SER A 192 -16.14 -9.95 -32.62
CA SER A 192 -15.47 -10.34 -31.36
C SER A 192 -16.33 -11.30 -30.54
N LEU A 193 -17.65 -11.09 -30.49
CA LEU A 193 -18.60 -12.02 -29.85
C LEU A 193 -18.62 -13.38 -30.57
N LEU A 194 -18.61 -13.36 -31.90
CA LEU A 194 -18.54 -14.56 -32.71
C LEU A 194 -17.23 -15.32 -32.49
N ALA A 195 -16.09 -14.63 -32.49
CA ALA A 195 -14.79 -15.20 -32.17
C ALA A 195 -14.79 -15.87 -30.78
N ARG A 196 -15.21 -15.15 -29.73
CA ARG A 196 -15.32 -15.71 -28.37
C ARG A 196 -16.22 -16.95 -28.31
N SER A 197 -17.35 -16.94 -29.04
CA SER A 197 -18.27 -18.07 -29.07
C SER A 197 -17.67 -19.30 -29.76
N LEU A 198 -16.97 -19.12 -30.88
CA LEU A 198 -16.27 -20.18 -31.61
C LEU A 198 -15.14 -20.79 -30.76
N PHE A 199 -14.32 -19.97 -30.09
CA PHE A 199 -13.24 -20.48 -29.24
C PHE A 199 -13.75 -21.18 -27.99
N ARG A 200 -14.74 -20.61 -27.28
CA ARG A 200 -15.38 -21.27 -26.12
C ARG A 200 -15.98 -22.62 -26.50
N GLN A 201 -16.51 -22.73 -27.72
CA GLN A 201 -17.08 -23.96 -28.24
C GLN A 201 -16.01 -24.96 -28.65
N ARG A 202 -14.90 -24.55 -29.28
CA ARG A 202 -13.75 -25.43 -29.57
C ARG A 202 -13.17 -26.04 -28.28
N VAL A 203 -13.00 -25.22 -27.24
CA VAL A 203 -12.52 -25.65 -25.93
C VAL A 203 -13.52 -26.57 -25.20
N ARG A 204 -14.82 -26.24 -25.24
CA ARG A 204 -15.87 -27.11 -24.64
C ARG A 204 -16.11 -28.39 -25.42
N ALA A 205 -15.90 -28.36 -26.73
CA ALA A 205 -16.09 -29.51 -27.60
C ALA A 205 -15.07 -30.62 -27.32
N GLY A 206 -13.89 -30.28 -26.79
CA GLY A 206 -12.90 -31.26 -26.33
C GLY A 206 -13.12 -31.80 -24.91
N ARG A 207 -13.96 -31.15 -24.08
CA ARG A 207 -14.02 -31.42 -22.62
C ARG A 207 -15.36 -31.97 -22.09
N ARG A 208 -16.45 -31.99 -22.87
CA ARG A 208 -17.77 -32.48 -22.40
C ARG A 208 -18.27 -33.71 -23.18
N THR A 209 -18.50 -34.80 -22.45
CA THR A 209 -19.15 -36.04 -22.92
C THR A 209 -20.69 -35.95 -22.93
N GLN A 210 -21.27 -35.00 -22.19
CA GLN A 210 -22.72 -34.82 -22.03
C GLN A 210 -23.19 -33.45 -22.56
N ARG A 211 -24.39 -33.41 -23.15
CA ARG A 211 -25.03 -32.23 -23.74
C ARG A 211 -26.48 -32.10 -23.28
N VAL A 212 -26.96 -30.87 -23.14
CA VAL A 212 -28.40 -30.55 -23.10
C VAL A 212 -28.87 -30.14 -24.49
N ARG A 213 -29.84 -30.85 -25.07
CA ARG A 213 -30.30 -30.58 -26.44
C ARG A 213 -31.36 -29.48 -26.46
N LEU A 214 -30.93 -28.25 -26.70
CA LEU A 214 -31.81 -27.09 -26.95
C LEU A 214 -32.06 -26.95 -28.47
N GLY A 215 -32.93 -27.79 -29.04
CA GLY A 215 -33.45 -27.56 -30.39
C GLY A 215 -34.50 -26.45 -30.38
N PRO A 216 -34.79 -25.75 -31.50
CA PRO A 216 -35.77 -24.66 -31.53
C PRO A 216 -37.16 -25.11 -31.04
N ARG A 217 -37.56 -26.35 -31.35
CA ARG A 217 -38.80 -26.98 -30.85
C ARG A 217 -38.78 -27.31 -29.35
N ALA A 218 -37.61 -27.57 -28.79
CA ALA A 218 -37.41 -27.83 -27.36
C ALA A 218 -37.28 -26.52 -26.57
N LEU A 219 -36.67 -25.49 -27.16
CA LEU A 219 -36.59 -24.14 -26.62
C LEU A 219 -37.97 -23.50 -26.56
N TRP A 220 -38.79 -23.69 -27.61
CA TRP A 220 -40.21 -23.34 -27.60
C TRP A 220 -40.99 -24.11 -26.54
N ARG A 221 -40.86 -25.45 -26.45
CA ARG A 221 -41.50 -26.25 -25.39
C ARG A 221 -41.05 -25.88 -23.97
N HIS A 222 -39.79 -25.51 -23.79
CA HIS A 222 -39.24 -25.04 -22.52
C HIS A 222 -39.79 -23.66 -22.13
N TRP A 223 -39.92 -22.76 -23.10
CA TRP A 223 -40.56 -21.45 -22.91
C TRP A 223 -42.04 -21.60 -22.51
N TRP A 224 -42.71 -22.61 -23.04
CA TRP A 224 -44.06 -23.04 -22.65
C TRP A 224 -44.12 -23.97 -21.42
N ARG A 225 -43.00 -24.16 -20.68
CA ARG A 225 -42.88 -24.98 -19.46
C ARG A 225 -43.37 -26.43 -19.57
N LEU A 226 -43.40 -27.03 -20.77
CA LEU A 226 -43.99 -28.35 -21.00
C LEU A 226 -43.02 -29.52 -20.77
N ASP A 227 -41.70 -29.29 -20.71
CA ASP A 227 -40.69 -30.32 -20.37
C ASP A 227 -39.34 -29.69 -19.97
N GLY A 228 -38.62 -30.37 -19.08
CA GLY A 228 -37.24 -30.03 -18.71
C GLY A 228 -36.21 -30.47 -19.76
N PRO A 229 -35.01 -29.86 -19.81
CA PRO A 229 -34.01 -30.18 -20.81
C PRO A 229 -33.43 -31.59 -20.59
N ARG A 230 -33.57 -32.50 -21.57
CA ARG A 230 -32.93 -33.83 -21.51
C ARG A 230 -31.42 -33.72 -21.75
N VAL A 231 -30.65 -34.34 -20.86
CA VAL A 231 -29.20 -34.49 -20.97
C VAL A 231 -28.92 -35.76 -21.80
N GLU A 232 -28.24 -35.61 -22.93
CA GLU A 232 -27.86 -36.69 -23.86
C GLU A 232 -26.34 -36.80 -23.93
N THR A 233 -25.81 -38.03 -24.07
CA THR A 233 -24.39 -38.29 -24.36
C THR A 233 -24.08 -37.91 -25.80
N ARG A 234 -23.02 -37.13 -26.00
CA ARG A 234 -22.67 -36.53 -27.29
C ARG A 234 -22.10 -37.58 -28.26
N ARG A 235 -22.59 -37.59 -29.51
CA ARG A 235 -22.00 -38.39 -30.60
C ARG A 235 -20.90 -37.60 -31.32
N PRO A 236 -19.87 -38.28 -31.89
CA PRO A 236 -18.76 -37.61 -32.58
C PRO A 236 -19.20 -36.72 -33.75
N ASP A 237 -20.31 -37.06 -34.41
CA ASP A 237 -20.85 -36.34 -35.57
C ASP A 237 -21.82 -35.20 -35.20
N ASP A 238 -22.05 -34.94 -33.91
CA ASP A 238 -23.04 -33.95 -33.48
C ASP A 238 -22.57 -32.50 -33.72
N LEU A 239 -23.30 -31.86 -34.64
CA LEU A 239 -23.20 -30.45 -35.03
C LEU A 239 -23.35 -29.49 -33.82
N PRO A 240 -22.39 -28.56 -33.57
CA PRO A 240 -22.23 -27.91 -32.27
C PRO A 240 -23.08 -26.62 -32.04
N TRP A 241 -24.02 -26.31 -32.93
CA TRP A 241 -24.53 -24.94 -33.24
C TRP A 241 -25.36 -24.19 -32.20
N ALA A 242 -25.83 -24.80 -31.10
CA ALA A 242 -26.85 -24.15 -30.25
C ALA A 242 -26.39 -22.81 -29.62
N GLY A 243 -25.08 -22.58 -29.50
CA GLY A 243 -24.51 -21.30 -29.02
C GLY A 243 -24.01 -20.35 -30.11
N LEU A 244 -23.93 -20.79 -31.37
CA LEU A 244 -23.45 -19.98 -32.50
C LEU A 244 -24.57 -19.29 -33.28
N THR A 245 -25.80 -19.78 -33.16
CA THR A 245 -26.95 -19.28 -33.93
C THR A 245 -27.12 -17.77 -33.76
N LEU A 246 -27.10 -17.27 -32.52
CA LEU A 246 -27.27 -15.85 -32.23
C LEU A 246 -26.14 -14.96 -32.79
N PRO A 247 -24.84 -15.21 -32.52
CA PRO A 247 -23.77 -14.37 -33.06
C PRO A 247 -23.66 -14.49 -34.59
N VAL A 248 -23.90 -15.66 -35.18
CA VAL A 248 -23.91 -15.83 -36.64
C VAL A 248 -25.07 -15.05 -37.26
N LEU A 249 -26.30 -15.21 -36.75
CA LEU A 249 -27.46 -14.47 -37.25
C LEU A 249 -27.28 -12.96 -37.10
N ALA A 250 -26.72 -12.48 -35.99
CA ALA A 250 -26.47 -11.06 -35.78
C ALA A 250 -25.46 -10.48 -36.78
N ASN A 251 -24.35 -11.18 -37.05
CA ASN A 251 -23.38 -10.76 -38.08
C ASN A 251 -24.00 -10.80 -39.49
N VAL A 252 -24.73 -11.87 -39.83
CA VAL A 252 -25.42 -12.00 -41.12
C VAL A 252 -26.47 -10.91 -41.31
N LEU A 253 -27.23 -10.58 -40.27
CA LEU A 253 -28.26 -9.54 -40.31
C LEU A 253 -27.64 -8.14 -40.47
N LEU A 254 -26.52 -7.86 -39.79
CA LEU A 254 -25.81 -6.58 -39.96
C LEU A 254 -25.22 -6.44 -41.36
N ILE A 255 -24.51 -7.47 -41.85
CA ILE A 255 -23.96 -7.47 -43.22
C ILE A 255 -25.09 -7.37 -44.25
N GLY A 256 -26.21 -8.08 -44.03
CA GLY A 256 -27.39 -8.02 -44.88
C GLY A 256 -28.04 -6.64 -44.91
N LEU A 257 -28.13 -5.96 -43.76
CA LEU A 257 -28.63 -4.60 -43.67
C LEU A 257 -27.71 -3.62 -44.41
N LEU A 258 -26.40 -3.71 -44.21
CA LEU A 258 -25.40 -2.91 -44.93
C LEU A 258 -25.48 -3.14 -46.44
N ALA A 259 -25.51 -4.40 -46.88
CA ALA A 259 -25.67 -4.78 -48.28
C ALA A 259 -26.98 -4.26 -48.89
N ALA A 260 -28.09 -4.32 -48.16
CA ALA A 260 -29.37 -3.78 -48.62
C ALA A 260 -29.34 -2.25 -48.77
N THR A 261 -28.77 -1.54 -47.79
CA THR A 261 -28.62 -0.08 -47.85
C THR A 261 -27.71 0.35 -49.01
N ALA A 262 -26.62 -0.38 -49.23
CA ALA A 262 -25.72 -0.14 -50.35
C ALA A 262 -26.37 -0.46 -51.70
N HIS A 263 -27.17 -1.53 -51.78
CA HIS A 263 -27.93 -1.88 -52.98
C HIS A 263 -28.94 -0.78 -53.35
N SER A 264 -29.73 -0.28 -52.39
CA SER A 264 -30.67 0.81 -52.64
C SER A 264 -29.95 2.08 -53.09
N ARG A 265 -28.79 2.38 -52.51
CA ARG A 265 -28.04 3.62 -52.80
C ARG A 265 -27.31 3.56 -54.14
N ALA A 266 -26.61 2.46 -54.42
CA ALA A 266 -25.88 2.32 -55.67
C ALA A 266 -26.81 2.26 -56.89
N LYS A 267 -28.07 1.85 -56.71
CA LYS A 267 -29.13 1.92 -57.74
C LYS A 267 -29.65 3.34 -57.97
N GLU A 268 -29.73 4.16 -56.93
CA GLU A 268 -30.17 5.57 -57.00
C GLU A 268 -29.04 6.52 -57.45
N SER A 269 -27.78 6.14 -57.28
CA SER A 269 -26.63 7.01 -57.57
C SER A 269 -26.24 6.97 -59.05
N HIS A 270 -26.52 8.04 -59.79
CA HIS A 270 -26.10 8.19 -61.19
C HIS A 270 -24.57 8.10 -61.40
N GLN A 271 -23.76 8.44 -60.39
CA GLN A 271 -22.29 8.40 -60.47
C GLN A 271 -21.71 6.97 -60.47
N VAL A 272 -22.28 6.05 -59.70
CA VAL A 272 -21.84 4.64 -59.67
C VAL A 272 -22.20 3.94 -60.97
N THR A 273 -23.39 4.21 -61.51
CA THR A 273 -23.83 3.71 -62.82
C THR A 273 -22.99 4.27 -63.97
N ALA A 274 -22.56 5.54 -63.88
CA ALA A 274 -21.70 6.17 -64.89
C ALA A 274 -20.27 5.62 -64.91
N THR A 275 -19.75 5.17 -63.76
CA THR A 275 -18.33 4.75 -63.63
C THR A 275 -18.14 3.24 -63.81
N PHE A 276 -19.10 2.43 -63.36
CA PHE A 276 -19.00 0.97 -63.34
C PHE A 276 -20.09 0.25 -64.16
N GLY A 277 -20.87 1.01 -64.94
CA GLY A 277 -21.97 0.49 -65.77
C GLY A 277 -23.20 0.08 -64.98
N GLU A 278 -24.19 -0.52 -65.66
CA GLU A 278 -25.47 -0.93 -65.07
C GLU A 278 -25.32 -1.90 -63.90
N ASN A 279 -24.22 -2.66 -63.83
CA ASN A 279 -23.95 -3.63 -62.77
C ASN A 279 -23.04 -3.11 -61.65
N GLY A 280 -22.65 -1.83 -61.65
CA GLY A 280 -21.77 -1.23 -60.64
C GLY A 280 -22.28 -1.38 -59.20
N TYR A 281 -23.60 -1.43 -59.03
CA TYR A 281 -24.23 -1.66 -57.73
C TYR A 281 -23.96 -3.06 -57.15
N LEU A 282 -23.82 -4.09 -58.01
CA LEU A 282 -23.50 -5.44 -57.57
C LEU A 282 -22.06 -5.53 -57.04
N MET A 283 -21.12 -4.81 -57.66
CA MET A 283 -19.75 -4.73 -57.15
C MET A 283 -19.68 -4.05 -55.78
N ALA A 284 -20.41 -2.97 -55.55
CA ALA A 284 -20.44 -2.28 -54.26
C ALA A 284 -20.98 -3.19 -53.14
N VAL A 285 -22.07 -3.92 -53.41
CA VAL A 285 -22.64 -4.91 -52.48
C VAL A 285 -21.65 -6.04 -52.22
N PHE A 286 -21.03 -6.59 -53.27
CA PHE A 286 -20.05 -7.66 -53.14
C PHE A 286 -18.86 -7.22 -52.28
N LEU A 287 -18.36 -5.99 -52.46
CA LEU A 287 -17.24 -5.48 -51.70
C LEU A 287 -17.60 -5.32 -50.22
N ILE A 288 -18.78 -4.80 -49.88
CA ILE A 288 -19.24 -4.68 -48.47
C ILE A 288 -19.35 -6.05 -47.81
N VAL A 289 -19.93 -7.02 -48.51
CA VAL A 289 -20.03 -8.39 -48.00
C VAL A 289 -18.64 -9.01 -47.84
N ALA A 290 -17.74 -8.83 -48.80
CA ALA A 290 -16.37 -9.35 -48.74
C ALA A 290 -15.56 -8.72 -47.60
N LEU A 291 -15.65 -7.40 -47.42
CA LEU A 291 -14.97 -6.66 -46.35
C LEU A 291 -15.57 -6.98 -44.98
N GLY A 292 -16.90 -7.16 -44.91
CA GLY A 292 -17.61 -7.67 -43.74
C GLY A 292 -17.17 -9.07 -43.34
N LEU A 293 -17.05 -9.99 -44.29
CA LEU A 293 -16.56 -11.33 -44.05
C LEU A 293 -15.06 -11.33 -43.68
N ALA A 294 -14.25 -10.48 -44.32
CA ALA A 294 -12.83 -10.36 -44.04
C ALA A 294 -12.55 -9.79 -42.64
N THR A 295 -13.30 -8.77 -42.20
CA THR A 295 -13.22 -8.23 -40.82
C THR A 295 -13.63 -9.27 -39.78
N VAL A 296 -14.70 -10.03 -40.04
CA VAL A 296 -15.11 -11.14 -39.17
C VAL A 296 -14.02 -12.22 -39.13
N ALA A 297 -13.53 -12.67 -40.28
CA ALA A 297 -12.51 -13.71 -40.37
C ALA A 297 -11.19 -13.30 -39.70
N THR A 298 -10.71 -12.08 -39.94
CA THR A 298 -9.50 -11.54 -39.31
C THR A 298 -9.67 -11.37 -37.80
N THR A 299 -10.83 -10.94 -37.32
CA THR A 299 -11.14 -10.87 -35.87
C THR A 299 -11.15 -12.26 -35.23
N VAL A 300 -11.75 -13.25 -35.89
CA VAL A 300 -11.73 -14.65 -35.42
C VAL A 300 -10.31 -15.21 -35.42
N LEU A 301 -9.49 -14.88 -36.42
CA LEU A 301 -8.11 -15.34 -36.49
C LEU A 301 -7.20 -14.61 -35.50
N ALA A 302 -7.47 -13.34 -35.20
CA ALA A 302 -6.70 -12.53 -34.25
C ALA A 302 -7.00 -12.90 -32.80
N HIS A 303 -8.24 -13.32 -32.49
CA HIS A 303 -8.63 -13.65 -31.12
C HIS A 303 -7.84 -14.86 -30.60
N ASN A 304 -7.11 -14.65 -29.51
CA ASN A 304 -6.35 -15.69 -28.85
C ASN A 304 -6.60 -15.61 -27.33
N PRO A 305 -7.48 -16.46 -26.78
CA PRO A 305 -7.89 -16.37 -25.38
C PRO A 305 -6.73 -16.64 -24.41
N TYR A 306 -5.74 -17.45 -24.82
CA TYR A 306 -4.56 -17.70 -24.00
C TYR A 306 -3.68 -16.44 -23.94
N ALA A 307 -3.34 -15.87 -25.09
CA ALA A 307 -2.46 -14.71 -25.14
C ALA A 307 -3.08 -13.49 -24.42
N GLU A 308 -4.39 -13.27 -24.57
CA GLU A 308 -5.11 -12.18 -23.87
C GLU A 308 -5.17 -12.40 -22.35
N SER A 309 -5.38 -13.64 -21.89
CA SER A 309 -5.42 -13.92 -20.45
C SER A 309 -4.03 -13.98 -19.80
N ASP A 310 -3.02 -14.47 -20.52
CA ASP A 310 -1.63 -14.47 -20.08
C ASP A 310 -1.07 -13.05 -20.06
N SER A 311 -1.38 -12.19 -21.06
CA SER A 311 -0.97 -10.79 -21.03
C SER A 311 -1.64 -10.04 -19.88
N ALA A 312 -2.96 -10.17 -19.69
CA ALA A 312 -3.66 -9.50 -18.60
C ALA A 312 -3.15 -9.94 -17.21
N ALA A 313 -2.85 -11.23 -17.03
CA ALA A 313 -2.28 -11.73 -15.78
C ALA A 313 -0.84 -11.24 -15.56
N LYS A 314 -0.03 -11.16 -16.63
CA LYS A 314 1.32 -10.57 -16.58
C LYS A 314 1.30 -9.08 -16.30
N ASP A 315 0.36 -8.34 -16.88
CA ASP A 315 0.21 -6.92 -16.66
C ASP A 315 -0.16 -6.66 -15.19
N ALA A 316 -1.08 -7.44 -14.62
CA ALA A 316 -1.42 -7.39 -13.19
C ALA A 316 -0.21 -7.72 -12.30
N LEU A 317 0.57 -8.76 -12.63
CA LEU A 317 1.80 -9.09 -11.90
C LEU A 317 2.83 -7.95 -11.99
N SER A 318 3.02 -7.37 -13.17
CA SER A 318 3.97 -6.27 -13.39
C SER A 318 3.57 -5.00 -12.62
N ALA A 319 2.26 -4.75 -12.47
CA ALA A 319 1.75 -3.64 -11.68
C ALA A 319 2.08 -3.82 -10.19
N VAL A 320 1.87 -5.03 -9.65
CA VAL A 320 2.24 -5.36 -8.26
C VAL A 320 3.75 -5.29 -8.06
N GLU A 321 4.55 -5.81 -8.99
CA GLU A 321 6.02 -5.72 -8.93
C GLU A 321 6.50 -4.26 -8.95
N ALA A 322 5.88 -3.40 -9.76
CA ALA A 322 6.20 -1.98 -9.80
C ALA A 322 5.83 -1.27 -8.49
N GLU A 323 4.69 -1.62 -7.89
CA GLU A 323 4.23 -1.08 -6.61
C GLU A 323 5.17 -1.48 -5.47
N VAL A 324 5.57 -2.77 -5.40
CA VAL A 324 6.58 -3.26 -4.44
C VAL A 324 7.92 -2.54 -4.61
N LYS A 325 8.37 -2.36 -5.86
CA LYS A 325 9.62 -1.67 -6.18
C LYS A 325 9.60 -0.19 -5.79
N ALA A 326 8.43 0.42 -5.66
CA ALA A 326 8.28 1.78 -5.16
C ALA A 326 8.21 1.82 -3.62
N LEU A 327 7.35 1.00 -3.02
CA LEU A 327 7.02 1.07 -1.59
C LEU A 327 8.16 0.59 -0.68
N VAL A 328 8.85 -0.51 -1.01
CA VAL A 328 9.90 -1.06 -0.13
C VAL A 328 11.10 -0.11 0.02
N PRO A 329 11.66 0.46 -1.06
CA PRO A 329 12.71 1.48 -0.92
C PRO A 329 12.25 2.74 -0.21
N GLU A 330 10.99 3.15 -0.41
CA GLU A 330 10.43 4.29 0.30
C GLU A 330 10.38 4.04 1.82
N ALA A 331 9.83 2.89 2.25
CA ALA A 331 9.78 2.49 3.66
C ALA A 331 11.19 2.44 4.28
N ARG A 332 12.16 1.83 3.60
CA ARG A 332 13.57 1.81 4.03
C ARG A 332 14.17 3.21 4.14
N GLY A 333 13.87 4.10 3.19
CA GLY A 333 14.33 5.49 3.21
C GLY A 333 13.77 6.28 4.39
N ARG A 334 12.48 6.10 4.71
CA ARG A 334 11.84 6.73 5.88
C ARG A 334 12.38 6.17 7.19
N LEU A 335 12.62 4.87 7.26
CA LEU A 335 13.21 4.22 8.42
C LEU A 335 14.64 4.70 8.68
N ALA A 336 15.47 4.82 7.64
CA ALA A 336 16.81 5.39 7.76
C ALA A 336 16.78 6.84 8.28
N ALA A 337 15.82 7.65 7.82
CA ALA A 337 15.63 9.00 8.32
C ALA A 337 15.23 9.01 9.82
N HIS A 338 14.35 8.09 10.23
CA HIS A 338 13.99 7.92 11.63
C HIS A 338 15.19 7.50 12.49
N LYS A 339 15.97 6.49 12.06
CA LYS A 339 17.20 6.05 12.74
C LYS A 339 18.20 7.20 12.91
N ALA A 340 18.39 8.01 11.88
CA ALA A 340 19.24 9.20 11.95
C ALA A 340 18.74 10.21 12.98
N SER A 341 17.41 10.46 13.05
CA SER A 341 16.83 11.36 14.05
C SER A 341 16.97 10.81 15.48
N TRP A 342 16.83 9.49 15.66
CA TRP A 342 17.02 8.81 16.94
C TRP A 342 18.45 8.95 17.43
N HIS A 343 19.44 8.68 16.58
CA HIS A 343 20.85 8.85 16.94
C HIS A 343 21.21 10.31 17.26
N ARG A 344 20.60 11.28 16.58
CA ARG A 344 20.79 12.71 16.89
C ARG A 344 20.25 13.06 18.28
N LEU A 345 19.04 12.62 18.61
CA LEU A 345 18.48 12.84 19.94
C LEU A 345 19.31 12.12 21.02
N PHE A 346 19.69 10.86 20.79
CA PHE A 346 20.54 10.10 21.69
C PHE A 346 21.87 10.82 21.97
N ALA A 347 22.56 11.26 20.92
CA ALA A 347 23.82 11.99 21.04
C ALA A 347 23.63 13.32 21.79
N ALA A 348 22.55 14.06 21.51
CA ALA A 348 22.26 15.33 22.19
C ALA A 348 21.95 15.15 23.68
N VAL A 349 21.16 14.12 24.04
CA VAL A 349 20.87 13.77 25.44
C VAL A 349 22.15 13.36 26.17
N HIS A 350 22.98 12.53 25.52
CA HIS A 350 24.24 12.09 26.10
C HIS A 350 25.20 13.27 26.31
N GLN A 351 25.34 14.15 25.31
CA GLN A 351 26.16 15.36 25.39
C GLN A 351 25.70 16.29 26.52
N ALA A 352 24.39 16.57 26.61
CA ALA A 352 23.84 17.40 27.68
C ALA A 352 24.08 16.81 29.09
N THR A 353 24.04 15.48 29.20
CA THR A 353 24.34 14.77 30.45
C THR A 353 25.80 14.93 30.85
N VAL A 354 26.72 14.70 29.90
CA VAL A 354 28.17 14.80 30.10
C VAL A 354 28.59 16.23 30.39
N ASP A 355 28.07 17.21 29.65
CA ASP A 355 28.39 18.63 29.85
C ASP A 355 27.99 19.10 31.26
N ALA A 356 26.80 18.69 31.71
CA ALA A 356 26.37 19.01 33.06
C ALA A 356 27.14 18.23 34.15
N GLN A 357 27.70 17.04 33.84
CA GLN A 357 28.55 16.28 34.76
C GLN A 357 29.90 16.96 34.91
N ARG A 358 30.52 17.32 33.79
CA ARG A 358 31.80 17.99 33.73
C ARG A 358 31.85 19.28 34.55
N VAL A 359 30.81 20.10 34.53
CA VAL A 359 30.76 21.34 35.33
C VAL A 359 30.87 21.06 36.83
N VAL A 360 30.30 19.96 37.31
CA VAL A 360 30.37 19.54 38.72
C VAL A 360 31.72 18.88 38.99
N ASP A 361 32.19 18.02 38.09
CA ASP A 361 33.49 17.34 38.22
C ASP A 361 34.66 18.34 38.26
N ASP A 362 34.65 19.37 37.41
CA ASP A 362 35.65 20.44 37.39
C ASP A 362 35.65 21.23 38.72
N ALA A 363 34.46 21.49 39.28
CA ALA A 363 34.31 22.15 40.57
C ALA A 363 34.83 21.28 41.73
N CYS A 364 34.59 19.97 41.69
CA CYS A 364 35.13 19.02 42.64
C CYS A 364 36.67 18.94 42.54
N ALA A 365 37.22 18.88 41.32
CA ALA A 365 38.66 18.86 41.10
C ALA A 365 39.35 20.10 41.72
N LEU A 366 38.78 21.29 41.52
CA LEU A 366 39.30 22.54 42.12
C LEU A 366 39.33 22.50 43.65
N ILE A 367 38.31 21.91 44.28
CA ILE A 367 38.26 21.77 45.75
C ILE A 367 39.35 20.81 46.24
N VAL A 368 39.56 19.70 45.53
CA VAL A 368 40.62 18.73 45.86
C VAL A 368 42.01 19.37 45.69
N GLU A 369 42.23 20.13 44.62
CA GLU A 369 43.48 20.87 44.38
C GLU A 369 43.75 21.90 45.48
N GLU A 370 42.75 22.73 45.86
CA GLU A 370 42.92 23.73 46.93
C GLU A 370 43.18 23.08 48.31
N ARG A 371 42.56 21.93 48.58
CA ARG A 371 42.84 21.15 49.80
C ARG A 371 44.23 20.51 49.80
N ALA A 372 44.71 20.07 48.64
CA ALA A 372 46.07 19.54 48.48
C ALA A 372 47.13 20.63 48.72
N GLU A 373 46.94 21.84 48.17
CA GLU A 373 47.84 22.99 48.36
C GLU A 373 47.92 23.46 49.82
N THR A 374 46.82 23.29 50.57
CA THR A 374 46.74 23.69 52.00
C THR A 374 47.14 22.59 52.98
N GLY A 375 47.58 21.42 52.50
CA GLY A 375 48.01 20.30 53.34
C GLY A 375 46.88 19.59 54.08
N LEU A 376 45.64 19.77 53.63
CA LEU A 376 44.40 19.26 54.24
C LEU A 376 43.72 18.24 53.32
N ALA A 377 44.48 17.56 52.46
CA ALA A 377 44.00 16.50 51.60
C ALA A 377 43.58 15.28 52.43
N GLY A 378 42.36 15.32 52.97
CA GLY A 378 41.64 14.14 53.43
C GLY A 378 41.08 13.33 52.27
N THR A 379 40.60 12.12 52.54
CA THR A 379 39.74 11.35 51.64
C THR A 379 38.38 12.05 51.56
N LEU A 380 38.26 13.01 50.64
CA LEU A 380 36.98 13.59 50.34
C LEU A 380 36.16 12.52 49.61
N ASP A 381 35.21 11.90 50.31
CA ASP A 381 34.09 11.19 49.69
C ASP A 381 33.21 12.24 48.99
N MET A 382 33.72 12.75 47.86
CA MET A 382 32.97 13.58 46.96
C MET A 382 31.84 12.71 46.38
N PRO A 383 30.59 13.17 46.35
CA PRO A 383 29.51 12.48 45.67
C PRO A 383 29.72 12.61 44.15
N LEU A 384 30.72 11.90 43.61
CA LEU A 384 31.03 11.82 42.18
C LEU A 384 30.02 10.93 41.44
N ARG A 385 29.15 10.21 42.18
CA ARG A 385 28.12 9.32 41.61
C ARG A 385 26.73 9.57 42.16
N ASP A 386 26.62 10.05 43.40
CA ASP A 386 25.31 10.26 44.02
C ASP A 386 24.78 11.65 43.66
N TYR A 387 23.64 11.65 42.98
CA TYR A 387 22.94 12.81 42.41
C TYR A 387 22.37 13.79 43.45
N ALA A 388 22.74 13.61 44.72
CA ALA A 388 22.29 14.41 45.84
C ALA A 388 23.48 15.04 46.55
N TRP A 389 23.33 16.32 46.90
CA TRP A 389 24.12 16.95 47.94
C TRP A 389 24.18 16.02 49.16
N PRO A 390 25.31 15.86 49.87
CA PRO A 390 25.33 15.13 51.11
C PRO A 390 24.36 15.84 52.06
N ALA A 391 23.14 15.32 52.19
CA ALA A 391 22.32 15.65 53.32
C ALA A 391 23.16 15.22 54.51
N GLU A 392 23.45 16.14 55.44
CA GLU A 392 23.99 15.77 56.73
C GLU A 392 23.15 14.61 57.25
N GLN A 393 23.71 13.41 57.25
CA GLN A 393 23.07 12.23 57.81
C GLN A 393 22.71 12.58 59.26
N ASP A 394 21.40 12.56 59.53
CA ASP A 394 20.78 12.54 60.85
C ASP A 394 21.50 13.30 61.96
N ARG A 395 21.24 14.61 62.02
CA ARG A 395 21.02 15.24 63.32
C ARG A 395 19.71 16.00 63.27
N SER A 396 18.62 15.29 63.54
CA SER A 396 17.53 15.66 64.47
C SER A 396 16.21 15.02 64.01
N GLU A 397 15.96 13.77 64.38
CA GLU A 397 14.60 13.38 64.78
C GLU A 397 14.31 14.08 66.11
N ASP A 398 13.92 15.35 66.03
CA ASP A 398 13.01 16.03 66.96
C ASP A 398 13.11 17.55 66.82
N GLY A 399 11.97 18.16 66.51
CA GLY A 399 11.67 19.52 66.95
C GLY A 399 11.85 20.64 65.93
N GLY A 400 10.72 21.16 65.46
CA GLY A 400 10.51 22.60 65.27
C GLY A 400 11.11 23.22 64.01
N GLY A 401 10.23 23.70 63.12
CA GLY A 401 10.59 24.21 61.81
C GLY A 401 11.62 25.35 61.81
N THR A 402 12.46 25.33 60.78
CA THR A 402 12.99 26.54 60.15
C THR A 402 13.21 26.27 58.67
N ASP A 403 12.91 27.30 57.90
CA ASP A 403 13.06 27.51 56.47
C ASP A 403 14.53 27.33 56.01
N ARG A 404 15.08 26.11 56.15
CA ARG A 404 16.44 25.81 55.67
C ARG A 404 16.38 25.64 54.15
N PRO A 405 17.17 26.41 53.37
CA PRO A 405 17.22 26.24 51.93
C PRO A 405 17.68 24.82 51.61
N ARG A 406 16.80 24.03 50.99
CA ARG A 406 17.16 22.70 50.47
C ARG A 406 18.38 22.87 49.55
N PRO A 407 19.43 22.04 49.71
CA PRO A 407 20.58 22.13 48.83
C PRO A 407 20.14 21.87 47.38
N PRO A 408 20.76 22.54 46.40
CA PRO A 408 20.38 22.40 45.01
C PRO A 408 20.61 20.97 44.54
N LEU A 409 19.54 20.25 44.23
CA LEU A 409 19.59 18.96 43.56
C LEU A 409 19.82 19.19 42.06
N ARG A 410 20.59 18.30 41.45
CA ARG A 410 20.74 18.29 40.00
C ARG A 410 19.51 17.66 39.38
N GLN A 411 18.71 18.45 38.66
CA GLN A 411 17.46 17.98 38.07
C GLN A 411 17.77 17.26 36.75
N LEU A 412 18.10 15.97 36.84
CA LEU A 412 18.24 15.09 35.68
C LEU A 412 16.91 14.45 35.27
N ASP A 413 15.85 14.56 36.08
CA ASP A 413 14.50 14.08 35.77
C ASP A 413 14.02 14.47 34.35
N PRO A 414 14.29 15.69 33.83
CA PRO A 414 13.94 16.03 32.45
C PRO A 414 14.68 15.19 31.39
N LEU A 415 15.93 14.80 31.66
CA LEU A 415 16.72 13.94 30.76
C LEU A 415 16.28 12.47 30.84
N ASP A 416 15.81 12.02 32.00
CA ASP A 416 15.23 10.68 32.14
C ASP A 416 13.96 10.49 31.31
N HIS A 417 13.16 11.56 31.13
CA HIS A 417 12.04 11.55 30.20
C HIS A 417 12.48 11.26 28.75
N TYR A 418 13.57 11.89 28.28
CA TYR A 418 14.09 11.64 26.94
C TYR A 418 14.74 10.26 26.83
N ARG A 419 15.50 9.83 27.84
CA ARG A 419 16.24 8.56 27.83
C ARG A 419 15.33 7.34 27.98
N ASN A 420 14.52 7.30 29.03
CA ASN A 420 13.69 6.14 29.36
C ASN A 420 12.31 6.22 28.69
N GLY A 421 11.80 7.43 28.44
CA GLY A 421 10.52 7.63 27.76
C GLY A 421 10.64 7.58 26.24
N LEU A 422 11.26 8.60 25.63
CA LEU A 422 11.27 8.76 24.17
C LEU A 422 12.22 7.80 23.46
N LEU A 423 13.50 7.75 23.84
CA LEU A 423 14.49 6.93 23.14
C LEU A 423 14.23 5.43 23.30
N GLY A 424 13.75 5.01 24.47
CA GLY A 424 13.36 3.62 24.72
C GLY A 424 12.11 3.19 23.96
N ARG A 425 11.07 4.03 23.91
CA ARG A 425 9.79 3.69 23.28
C ARG A 425 9.83 3.74 21.75
N TYR A 426 10.66 4.62 21.19
CA TYR A 426 10.77 4.84 19.74
C TYR A 426 12.12 4.35 19.20
N ALA A 427 12.61 3.22 19.72
CA ALA A 427 13.83 2.59 19.23
C ALA A 427 13.64 2.12 17.77
N PRO A 428 14.66 2.32 16.90
CA PRO A 428 14.55 1.98 15.47
C PRO A 428 14.45 0.48 15.23
N ASP A 429 15.02 -0.33 16.13
CA ASP A 429 15.10 -1.80 15.99
C ASP A 429 13.71 -2.43 15.81
N VAL A 430 12.70 -1.94 16.53
CA VAL A 430 11.31 -2.44 16.43
C VAL A 430 10.72 -2.25 15.03
N LEU A 431 11.03 -1.14 14.37
CA LEU A 431 10.56 -0.87 13.01
C LEU A 431 11.43 -1.56 11.94
N GLU A 432 12.72 -1.79 12.23
CA GLU A 432 13.61 -2.59 11.38
C GLU A 432 13.13 -4.03 11.31
N ASP A 433 12.93 -4.67 12.46
CA ASP A 433 12.44 -6.05 12.55
C ASP A 433 11.07 -6.19 11.87
N LEU A 434 10.15 -5.25 12.12
CA LEU A 434 8.83 -5.23 11.49
C LEU A 434 8.91 -5.16 9.96
N LEU A 435 9.76 -4.27 9.42
CA LEU A 435 9.93 -4.13 7.98
C LEU A 435 10.60 -5.35 7.36
N GLU A 436 11.59 -5.95 8.04
CA GLU A 436 12.25 -7.17 7.59
C GLU A 436 11.30 -8.35 7.53
N ASP A 437 10.45 -8.53 8.56
CA ASP A 437 9.42 -9.57 8.60
C ASP A 437 8.41 -9.42 7.45
N ILE A 438 7.90 -8.20 7.24
CA ILE A 438 6.93 -7.91 6.16
C ILE A 438 7.55 -8.14 4.78
N VAL A 439 8.80 -7.70 4.57
CA VAL A 439 9.50 -7.91 3.29
C VAL A 439 9.84 -9.39 3.10
N GLY A 440 10.15 -10.12 4.16
CA GLY A 440 10.34 -11.57 4.17
C GLY A 440 9.08 -12.29 3.70
N GLU A 441 7.93 -11.98 4.30
CA GLU A 441 6.63 -12.53 3.90
C GLU A 441 6.27 -12.17 2.45
N LEU A 442 6.52 -10.94 2.02
CA LEU A 442 6.31 -10.52 0.63
C LEU A 442 7.16 -11.35 -0.34
N THR A 443 8.42 -11.62 0.02
CA THR A 443 9.35 -12.42 -0.80
C THR A 443 8.87 -13.88 -0.88
N ILE A 444 8.42 -14.43 0.25
CA ILE A 444 7.83 -15.77 0.32
C ILE A 444 6.57 -15.85 -0.57
N GLN A 445 5.72 -14.83 -0.60
CA GLN A 445 4.54 -14.81 -1.48
C GLN A 445 4.89 -14.83 -2.96
N PHE A 446 5.98 -14.17 -3.35
CA PHE A 446 6.51 -14.30 -4.70
C PHE A 446 6.99 -15.76 -4.93
N GLU A 447 7.82 -16.31 -4.06
CA GLU A 447 8.40 -17.66 -4.22
C GLU A 447 7.37 -18.81 -4.21
N LEU A 448 6.37 -18.76 -3.32
CA LEU A 448 5.32 -19.79 -3.22
C LEU A 448 4.48 -19.94 -4.49
N GLY A 449 4.31 -18.86 -5.25
CA GLY A 449 3.59 -18.90 -6.53
C GLY A 449 4.21 -19.83 -7.58
N ASP A 450 5.50 -20.19 -7.45
CA ASP A 450 6.19 -21.12 -8.35
C ASP A 450 5.98 -22.59 -7.93
N MET A 451 5.70 -22.85 -6.65
CA MET A 451 5.54 -24.20 -6.07
C MET A 451 4.07 -24.64 -6.01
N GLU A 452 3.15 -23.70 -5.81
CA GLU A 452 1.72 -23.93 -5.66
C GLU A 452 0.98 -23.61 -6.96
N ALA A 453 1.45 -24.12 -8.10
CA ALA A 453 0.55 -24.28 -9.23
C ALA A 453 -0.61 -25.13 -8.71
N PRO A 454 -1.87 -24.65 -8.73
CA PRO A 454 -2.97 -25.42 -8.18
C PRO A 454 -2.96 -26.74 -8.93
N THR A 455 -2.65 -27.82 -8.21
CA THR A 455 -2.99 -29.15 -8.67
C THR A 455 -4.48 -29.03 -8.91
N ALA A 456 -4.84 -28.91 -10.19
CA ALA A 456 -6.21 -28.79 -10.58
C ALA A 456 -6.90 -29.93 -9.83
N LEU A 457 -7.87 -29.59 -8.99
CA LEU A 457 -8.84 -30.53 -8.47
C LEU A 457 -9.46 -31.17 -9.72
N LEU A 458 -8.79 -32.22 -10.20
CA LEU A 458 -9.40 -33.26 -10.99
C LEU A 458 -10.61 -33.64 -10.16
N PRO A 459 -11.84 -33.48 -10.68
CA PRO A 459 -12.95 -34.15 -10.02
C PRO A 459 -12.52 -35.61 -9.86
N PRO A 460 -12.76 -36.23 -8.69
CA PRO A 460 -12.41 -37.62 -8.48
C PRO A 460 -12.92 -38.40 -9.69
N PRO A 461 -12.14 -39.36 -10.24
CA PRO A 461 -12.63 -40.19 -11.33
C PRO A 461 -14.00 -40.69 -10.88
N ALA A 462 -15.02 -40.37 -11.68
CA ALA A 462 -16.40 -40.71 -11.39
C ALA A 462 -16.40 -42.15 -10.90
N GLY A 463 -16.84 -42.33 -9.66
CA GLY A 463 -16.78 -43.61 -8.99
C GLY A 463 -17.23 -44.71 -9.94
N GLU A 464 -16.48 -45.80 -9.94
CA GLU A 464 -17.02 -47.07 -10.40
C GLU A 464 -18.44 -47.18 -9.85
N PRO A 465 -19.43 -47.53 -10.71
CA PRO A 465 -20.79 -47.71 -10.24
C PRO A 465 -20.75 -48.68 -9.06
N PRO A 466 -21.52 -48.43 -7.98
CA PRO A 466 -21.53 -49.31 -6.83
C PRO A 466 -21.78 -50.72 -7.31
N THR A 467 -20.79 -51.59 -7.15
CA THR A 467 -20.94 -53.03 -7.27
C THR A 467 -22.04 -53.39 -6.29
N THR A 468 -23.19 -53.74 -6.84
CA THR A 468 -24.31 -54.32 -6.12
C THR A 468 -23.75 -55.40 -5.19
N PRO A 469 -23.97 -55.33 -3.87
CA PRO A 469 -23.56 -56.42 -2.99
C PRO A 469 -24.27 -57.69 -3.46
N PRO A 470 -23.59 -58.85 -3.43
CA PRO A 470 -24.24 -60.11 -3.76
C PRO A 470 -25.47 -60.31 -2.85
N PRO A 471 -26.57 -60.88 -3.37
CA PRO A 471 -27.75 -61.12 -2.56
C PRO A 471 -27.38 -61.98 -1.35
N PRO A 472 -27.96 -61.73 -0.17
CA PRO A 472 -27.75 -62.57 1.00
C PRO A 472 -28.18 -64.02 0.66
N PRO A 473 -27.48 -65.04 1.21
CA PRO A 473 -27.88 -66.42 1.03
C PRO A 473 -29.33 -66.59 1.50
N ALA A 474 -30.13 -67.30 0.69
CA ALA A 474 -31.52 -67.56 0.96
C ALA A 474 -31.69 -68.15 2.38
N GLU A 475 -32.44 -67.44 3.23
CA GLU A 475 -32.91 -68.00 4.49
C GLU A 475 -33.77 -69.23 4.18
N GLU A 476 -33.28 -70.36 4.68
CA GLU A 476 -33.95 -71.65 4.69
C GLU A 476 -35.32 -71.52 5.37
N PRO A 477 -36.43 -71.94 4.74
CA PRO A 477 -37.74 -71.84 5.37
C PRO A 477 -37.80 -72.73 6.63
N PRO A 478 -38.32 -72.23 7.76
CA PRO A 478 -38.44 -73.03 8.96
C PRO A 478 -39.36 -74.24 8.72
N SER A 479 -38.83 -75.42 9.04
CA SER A 479 -39.55 -76.69 8.98
C SER A 479 -40.81 -76.65 9.87
N PRO A 480 -41.94 -77.22 9.41
CA PRO A 480 -43.18 -77.21 10.17
C PRO A 480 -43.06 -78.06 11.44
N PRO A 481 -43.72 -77.66 12.55
CA PRO A 481 -43.73 -78.46 13.77
C PRO A 481 -44.46 -79.78 13.54
N ALA A 482 -43.82 -80.88 13.96
CA ALA A 482 -44.40 -82.21 13.94
C ALA A 482 -45.66 -82.27 14.82
N PRO A 483 -46.73 -82.98 14.40
CA PRO A 483 -47.95 -83.10 15.16
C PRO A 483 -47.74 -83.95 16.43
N ALA A 484 -48.38 -83.52 17.51
CA ALA A 484 -48.42 -84.26 18.77
C ALA A 484 -49.10 -85.63 18.58
N GLY A 485 -48.41 -86.68 19.01
CA GLY A 485 -48.88 -88.06 19.14
C GLY A 485 -47.98 -88.81 20.10
#